data_AF-A0A8S3Z2S6-F1
#
_entry.id   AF-A0A8S3Z2S6-F1
#
_cell.length_a   1.000
_cell.length_b   1.000
_cell.length_c   1.000
_cell.angle_alpha   90.00
_cell.angle_beta   90.00
_cell.angle_gamma   90.00
#
_symmetry.space_group_name_H-M   'P 1'
#
loop_
_entity.id
_entity.type
_entity.pdbx_description
1 polymer ?
#
loop_
_entity_poly.entity_id
_entity_poly.type
_entity_poly.pdbx_seq_one_letter_code
_entity_poly.pdbx_strand_id
1 'polypeptide(L)'
;MASANCVAGDPSSSPKHSNGHASPVDLLRRFHKLQAERVEGYNVFEQAFDTFINGIPEYNFNEYKQLVAEITLSFRRISEEIIHIKNSLRDTHNQQQISAIIEKIQELEEAKLKSTADLQIARKNAADEHEGDHQHEIVALRHTLDELAREISDVLEDLKFESEDLYAQEAEDEMSR
;
A
#
# COMPACT_ATOMS: atom_id res chain seq x y z
N MET A 1 -42.54 37.93 -42.75
CA MET A 1 -42.03 38.85 -41.71
C MET A 1 -42.02 38.11 -40.40
N ALA A 2 -40.85 38.11 -39.74
CA ALA A 2 -40.53 37.71 -38.36
C ALA A 2 -40.85 36.27 -37.93
N SER A 3 -40.07 35.59 -37.09
CA SER A 3 -38.64 35.56 -36.76
C SER A 3 -38.53 34.37 -35.80
N ALA A 4 -37.42 33.66 -35.86
CA ALA A 4 -37.13 32.50 -35.04
C ALA A 4 -37.25 32.79 -33.53
N ASN A 5 -37.58 31.77 -32.75
CA ASN A 5 -37.04 31.67 -31.41
C ASN A 5 -36.65 30.23 -31.09
N CYS A 6 -35.36 29.99 -31.17
CA CYS A 6 -34.68 28.81 -30.66
C CYS A 6 -34.43 29.06 -29.16
N VAL A 7 -34.79 28.13 -28.29
CA VAL A 7 -34.20 28.06 -26.95
C VAL A 7 -33.54 26.70 -26.82
N ALA A 8 -32.21 26.74 -26.88
CA ALA A 8 -31.31 25.70 -26.42
C ALA A 8 -31.00 25.95 -24.93
N GLY A 9 -30.76 24.86 -24.20
CA GLY A 9 -30.44 24.83 -22.76
C GLY A 9 -31.38 23.85 -22.06
N ASP A 10 -30.97 22.72 -21.51
CA ASP A 10 -29.68 22.42 -20.85
C ASP A 10 -29.37 20.92 -20.92
N PRO A 11 -28.13 20.50 -21.24
CA PRO A 11 -27.68 19.12 -21.11
C PRO A 11 -26.83 18.97 -19.84
N SER A 12 -27.40 19.16 -18.66
CA SER A 12 -26.69 18.77 -17.43
C SER A 12 -27.65 18.63 -16.26
N SER A 13 -28.15 17.42 -16.09
CA SER A 13 -28.67 16.97 -14.80
C SER A 13 -28.45 15.47 -14.74
N SER A 14 -27.22 15.10 -14.41
CA SER A 14 -26.97 13.77 -13.86
C SER A 14 -26.59 13.92 -12.39
N PRO A 15 -27.55 13.97 -11.46
CA PRO A 15 -27.30 13.46 -10.13
C PRO A 15 -27.36 11.93 -10.24
N LYS A 16 -26.20 11.30 -10.51
CA LYS A 16 -26.06 9.85 -10.35
C LYS A 16 -25.20 9.61 -9.13
N HIS A 17 -25.83 9.61 -7.96
CA HIS A 17 -25.35 8.73 -6.90
C HIS A 17 -25.39 7.32 -7.47
N SER A 18 -24.21 6.80 -7.81
CA SER A 18 -24.04 5.52 -8.48
C SER A 18 -24.48 4.37 -7.59
N ASN A 19 -25.15 3.40 -8.20
CA ASN A 19 -25.41 2.06 -7.70
C ASN A 19 -24.25 1.55 -6.82
N GLY A 20 -24.43 1.43 -5.50
CA GLY A 20 -23.70 0.53 -4.59
C GLY A 20 -22.15 0.51 -4.56
N HIS A 21 -21.46 1.33 -5.34
CA HIS A 21 -19.99 1.37 -5.43
C HIS A 21 -19.45 2.45 -4.47
N ALA A 22 -18.39 2.10 -3.73
CA ALA A 22 -17.69 3.03 -2.84
C ALA A 22 -17.21 4.27 -3.60
N SER A 23 -17.19 5.45 -2.96
CA SER A 23 -16.68 6.66 -3.59
C SER A 23 -15.16 6.59 -3.81
N PRO A 24 -14.57 7.41 -4.70
CA PRO A 24 -13.12 7.50 -4.83
C PRO A 24 -12.43 7.81 -3.50
N VAL A 25 -13.03 8.66 -2.67
CA VAL A 25 -12.48 9.04 -1.38
C VAL A 25 -12.56 7.90 -0.37
N ASP A 26 -13.66 7.13 -0.35
CA ASP A 26 -13.77 5.94 0.48
C ASP A 26 -12.72 4.89 0.13
N LEU A 27 -12.45 4.72 -1.17
CA LEU A 27 -11.39 3.83 -1.67
C LEU A 27 -10.00 4.29 -1.22
N LEU A 28 -9.71 5.59 -1.26
CA LEU A 28 -8.44 6.15 -0.80
C LEU A 28 -8.27 6.05 0.72
N ARG A 29 -9.32 6.31 1.49
CA ARG A 29 -9.32 6.09 2.95
C ARG A 29 -9.03 4.63 3.28
N ARG A 30 -9.66 3.69 2.55
CA ARG A 30 -9.39 2.26 2.70
C ARG A 30 -7.95 1.92 2.34
N PHE A 31 -7.42 2.47 1.25
CA PHE A 31 -6.01 2.30 0.87
C PHE A 31 -5.05 2.74 1.98
N HIS A 32 -5.22 3.94 2.53
CA HIS A 32 -4.35 4.43 3.61
C HIS A 32 -4.42 3.57 4.86
N LYS A 33 -5.62 3.06 5.21
CA LYS A 33 -5.77 2.11 6.32
C LYS A 33 -5.02 0.81 6.06
N LEU A 34 -5.15 0.24 4.86
CA LEU A 34 -4.44 -0.98 4.45
C LEU A 34 -2.91 -0.77 4.44
N GLN A 35 -2.46 0.40 4.02
CA GLN A 35 -1.04 0.77 4.05
C GLN A 35 -0.51 0.89 5.48
N ALA A 36 -1.27 1.46 6.40
CA ALA A 36 -0.93 1.47 7.82
C ALA A 36 -0.90 0.06 8.43
N GLU A 37 -1.88 -0.80 8.10
CA GLU A 37 -1.89 -2.22 8.49
C GLU A 37 -0.66 -2.96 7.95
N ARG A 38 -0.22 -2.67 6.73
CA ARG A 38 0.99 -3.26 6.14
C ARG A 38 2.26 -2.84 6.89
N VAL A 39 2.40 -1.55 7.22
CA VAL A 39 3.54 -1.05 8.02
C VAL A 39 3.61 -1.77 9.36
N GLU A 40 2.48 -1.94 10.04
CA GLU A 40 2.44 -2.69 11.29
C GLU A 40 2.80 -4.16 11.10
N GLY A 41 2.36 -4.78 10.00
CA GLY A 41 2.76 -6.13 9.63
C GLY A 41 4.28 -6.31 9.50
N TYR A 42 5.00 -5.33 8.92
CA TYR A 42 6.46 -5.35 8.90
C TYR A 42 7.08 -5.25 10.29
N ASN A 43 6.54 -4.40 11.16
CA ASN A 43 7.03 -4.26 12.54
C ASN A 43 6.89 -5.57 13.32
N VAL A 44 5.73 -6.23 13.19
CA VAL A 44 5.46 -7.53 13.83
C VAL A 44 6.38 -8.60 13.23
N PHE A 45 6.61 -8.58 11.92
CA PHE A 45 7.49 -9.54 11.26
C PHE A 45 8.92 -9.46 11.76
N GLU A 46 9.45 -8.24 11.88
CA GLU A 46 10.80 -8.00 12.39
C GLU A 46 10.93 -8.41 13.87
N GLN A 47 9.96 -8.05 14.72
CA GLN A 47 9.96 -8.45 16.12
C GLN A 47 9.89 -9.97 16.31
N ALA A 48 9.08 -10.66 15.50
CA ALA A 48 8.99 -12.12 15.51
C ALA A 48 10.34 -12.75 15.13
N PHE A 49 11.02 -12.18 14.13
CA PHE A 49 12.34 -12.64 13.70
C PHE A 49 13.42 -12.37 14.76
N ASP A 50 13.45 -11.18 15.36
CA ASP A 50 14.36 -10.85 16.45
C ASP A 50 14.20 -11.80 17.64
N THR A 51 12.96 -12.11 18.00
CA THR A 51 12.66 -13.09 19.06
C THR A 51 13.17 -14.49 18.68
N PHE A 52 12.96 -14.88 17.43
CA PHE A 52 13.41 -16.17 16.91
C PHE A 52 14.94 -16.31 16.96
N ILE A 53 15.71 -15.34 16.44
CA ILE A 53 17.17 -15.46 16.39
C ILE A 53 17.86 -15.27 17.75
N ASN A 54 17.24 -14.54 18.68
CA ASN A 54 17.80 -14.33 20.03
C ASN A 54 17.45 -15.49 21.00
N GLY A 55 16.59 -16.43 20.60
CA GLY A 55 16.11 -17.55 21.42
C GLY A 55 17.12 -18.69 21.68
N ILE A 56 18.43 -18.43 21.57
CA ILE A 56 19.50 -19.43 21.80
C ILE A 56 19.47 -19.93 23.26
N PRO A 57 19.63 -21.25 23.54
CA PRO A 57 20.17 -22.30 22.67
C PRO A 57 19.17 -23.11 21.83
N GLU A 58 17.85 -22.98 22.06
CA GLU A 58 16.83 -23.70 21.27
C GLU A 58 15.85 -22.71 20.63
N TYR A 59 16.03 -22.47 19.33
CA TYR A 59 15.09 -21.67 18.56
C TYR A 59 13.68 -22.28 18.60
N ASN A 60 12.68 -21.48 18.95
CA ASN A 60 11.28 -21.89 18.79
C ASN A 60 10.81 -21.69 17.33
N PHE A 61 11.33 -22.53 16.43
CA PHE A 61 11.02 -22.43 15.01
C PHE A 61 9.52 -22.62 14.68
N ASN A 62 8.79 -23.41 15.48
CA ASN A 62 7.37 -23.66 15.24
C ASN A 62 6.53 -22.39 15.48
N GLU A 63 6.81 -21.64 16.54
CA GLU A 63 6.16 -20.36 16.83
C GLU A 63 6.48 -19.33 15.75
N TYR A 64 7.76 -19.20 15.39
CA TYR A 64 8.17 -18.30 14.31
C TYR A 64 7.49 -18.62 12.98
N LYS A 65 7.44 -19.91 12.60
CA LYS A 65 6.77 -20.36 11.38
C LYS A 65 5.28 -20.06 11.37
N GLN A 66 4.59 -20.16 12.51
CA GLN A 66 3.18 -19.79 12.63
C GLN A 66 2.99 -18.29 12.38
N LEU A 67 3.80 -17.44 13.03
CA LEU A 67 3.77 -16.00 12.83
C LEU A 67 4.04 -15.60 11.37
N VAL A 68 5.04 -16.21 10.72
CA VAL A 68 5.32 -15.99 9.29
C VAL A 68 4.10 -16.33 8.42
N ALA A 69 3.40 -17.42 8.72
CA ALA A 69 2.20 -17.81 7.98
C ALA A 69 1.07 -16.79 8.14
N GLU A 70 0.82 -16.31 9.36
CA GLU A 70 -0.18 -15.28 9.65
C GLU A 70 0.12 -13.95 8.93
N ILE A 71 1.37 -13.50 9.00
CA ILE A 71 1.83 -12.27 8.35
C ILE A 71 1.72 -12.39 6.82
N THR A 72 2.11 -13.54 6.26
CA THR A 72 1.98 -13.81 4.82
C THR A 72 0.53 -13.72 4.36
N LEU A 73 -0.41 -14.28 5.14
CA LEU A 73 -1.83 -14.17 4.83
C LEU A 73 -2.34 -12.73 4.93
N SER A 74 -1.87 -11.97 5.93
CA SER A 74 -2.21 -10.55 6.09
C SER A 74 -1.74 -9.73 4.88
N PHE A 75 -0.47 -9.87 4.47
CA PHE A 75 0.07 -9.18 3.31
C PHE A 75 -0.65 -9.56 2.01
N ARG A 76 -0.97 -10.85 1.82
CA ARG A 76 -1.76 -11.29 0.67
C ARG A 76 -3.11 -10.59 0.61
N ARG A 77 -3.88 -10.62 1.72
CA ARG A 77 -5.19 -9.95 1.81
C ARG A 77 -5.07 -8.46 1.48
N ILE A 78 -4.08 -7.79 2.06
CA ILE A 78 -3.83 -6.36 1.82
C ILE A 78 -3.58 -6.11 0.33
N SER A 79 -2.69 -6.88 -0.29
CA SER A 79 -2.35 -6.70 -1.71
C SER A 79 -3.54 -6.97 -2.63
N GLU A 80 -4.34 -8.01 -2.36
CA GLU A 80 -5.58 -8.30 -3.11
C GLU A 80 -6.58 -7.15 -3.00
N GLU A 81 -6.82 -6.63 -1.79
CA GLU A 81 -7.71 -5.48 -1.59
C GLU A 81 -7.20 -4.21 -2.30
N ILE A 82 -5.89 -3.94 -2.25
CA ILE A 82 -5.32 -2.77 -2.96
C ILE A 82 -5.44 -2.93 -4.48
N ILE A 83 -5.28 -4.14 -5.02
CA ILE A 83 -5.52 -4.41 -6.45
C ILE A 83 -6.98 -4.07 -6.83
N HIS A 84 -7.95 -4.46 -5.98
CA HIS A 84 -9.35 -4.10 -6.20
C HIS A 84 -9.58 -2.58 -6.15
N ILE A 85 -8.99 -1.89 -5.17
CA ILE A 85 -9.07 -0.42 -5.04
C ILE A 85 -8.50 0.27 -6.28
N LYS A 86 -7.28 -0.11 -6.69
CA LYS A 86 -6.60 0.40 -7.88
C LYS A 86 -7.49 0.26 -9.13
N ASN A 87 -8.00 -0.94 -9.36
CA ASN A 87 -8.85 -1.21 -10.53
C ASN A 87 -10.16 -0.42 -10.47
N SER A 88 -10.78 -0.26 -9.29
CA SER A 88 -12.00 0.54 -9.14
C SER A 88 -11.74 2.02 -9.44
N LEU A 89 -10.64 2.59 -8.92
CA LEU A 89 -10.23 3.96 -9.19
C LEU A 89 -10.04 4.20 -10.70
N ARG A 90 -9.34 3.29 -11.40
CA ARG A 90 -9.13 3.38 -12.84
C ARG A 90 -10.42 3.19 -13.65
N ASP A 91 -11.11 2.07 -13.42
CA ASP A 91 -12.14 1.56 -14.34
C ASP A 91 -13.53 2.15 -14.05
N THR A 92 -13.81 2.51 -12.79
CA THR A 92 -15.14 3.03 -12.36
C THR A 92 -15.12 4.54 -12.15
N HIS A 93 -14.02 5.09 -11.65
CA HIS A 93 -13.94 6.51 -11.26
C HIS A 93 -13.05 7.36 -12.17
N ASN A 94 -12.46 6.77 -13.22
CA ASN A 94 -11.58 7.42 -14.19
C ASN A 94 -10.37 8.15 -13.54
N GLN A 95 -9.89 7.65 -12.40
CA GLN A 95 -8.75 8.17 -11.65
C GLN A 95 -7.46 7.46 -12.07
N GLN A 96 -7.06 7.64 -13.33
CA GLN A 96 -5.93 6.92 -13.93
C GLN A 96 -4.59 7.22 -13.25
N GLN A 97 -4.34 8.49 -12.93
CA GLN A 97 -3.07 8.92 -12.34
C GLN A 97 -2.91 8.39 -10.91
N ILE A 98 -3.94 8.55 -10.07
CA ILE A 98 -4.00 7.96 -8.72
C ILE A 98 -3.82 6.44 -8.77
N SER A 99 -4.47 5.76 -9.72
CA SER A 99 -4.29 4.32 -9.92
C SER A 99 -2.84 3.95 -10.24
N ALA A 100 -2.15 4.73 -11.07
CA ALA A 100 -0.75 4.48 -11.42
C ALA A 100 0.20 4.70 -10.24
N ILE A 101 -0.07 5.71 -9.41
CA ILE A 101 0.69 5.95 -8.17
C ILE A 101 0.51 4.77 -7.20
N ILE A 102 -0.71 4.27 -7.00
CA ILE A 102 -0.98 3.09 -6.16
C ILE A 102 -0.28 1.84 -6.70
N GLU A 103 -0.21 1.67 -8.03
CA GLU A 103 0.54 0.58 -8.66
C GLU A 103 2.03 0.64 -8.32
N LYS A 104 2.65 1.81 -8.48
CA LYS A 104 4.04 2.04 -8.11
C LYS A 104 4.31 1.74 -6.63
N ILE A 105 3.39 2.10 -5.73
CA ILE A 105 3.49 1.74 -4.31
C ILE A 105 3.46 0.22 -4.12
N GLN A 106 2.61 -0.53 -4.84
CA GLN A 106 2.58 -1.99 -4.74
C GLN A 106 3.90 -2.63 -5.21
N GLU A 107 4.48 -2.15 -6.31
CA GLU A 107 5.76 -2.64 -6.82
C GLU A 107 6.91 -2.43 -5.82
N LEU A 108 6.95 -1.25 -5.20
CA LEU A 108 7.94 -0.94 -4.17
C LEU A 108 7.74 -1.78 -2.91
N GLU A 109 6.50 -2.04 -2.53
CA GLU A 109 6.16 -2.87 -1.37
C GLU A 109 6.50 -4.35 -1.61
N GLU A 110 6.34 -4.84 -2.84
CA GLU A 110 6.81 -6.17 -3.22
C GLU A 110 8.35 -6.27 -3.13
N ALA A 111 9.06 -5.27 -3.66
CA ALA A 111 10.52 -5.21 -3.56
C ALA A 111 10.98 -5.16 -2.10
N LYS A 112 10.32 -4.36 -1.26
CA LYS A 112 10.61 -4.24 0.17
C LYS A 112 10.39 -5.56 0.91
N LEU A 113 9.30 -6.27 0.62
CA LEU A 113 9.02 -7.57 1.24
C LEU A 113 10.10 -8.59 0.89
N LYS A 114 10.52 -8.62 -0.38
CA LYS A 114 11.61 -9.50 -0.83
C LYS A 114 12.92 -9.18 -0.11
N SER A 115 13.35 -7.92 -0.10
CA SER A 115 14.58 -7.51 0.59
C SER A 115 14.52 -7.76 2.11
N THR A 116 13.33 -7.69 2.72
CA THR A 116 13.13 -8.03 4.14
C THR A 116 13.39 -9.51 4.38
N ALA A 117 12.85 -10.38 3.53
CA ALA A 117 13.09 -11.83 3.63
C ALA A 117 14.58 -12.17 3.41
N ASP A 118 15.21 -11.57 2.40
CA ASP A 118 16.63 -11.75 2.11
C ASP A 118 17.50 -11.31 3.30
N LEU A 119 17.17 -10.17 3.93
CA LEU A 119 17.86 -9.69 5.13
C LEU A 119 17.75 -10.67 6.29
N GLN A 120 16.56 -11.22 6.53
CA GLN A 120 16.37 -12.21 7.60
C GLN A 120 17.16 -13.49 7.33
N ILE A 121 17.23 -13.96 6.08
CA ILE A 121 18.08 -15.11 5.71
C ILE A 121 19.55 -14.80 5.99
N ALA A 122 20.05 -13.65 5.54
CA ALA A 122 21.45 -13.25 5.76
C ALA A 122 21.78 -13.13 7.27
N ARG A 123 20.89 -12.55 8.06
CA ARG A 123 21.03 -12.44 9.53
C ARG A 123 21.02 -13.80 10.21
N LYS A 124 20.15 -14.72 9.77
CA LYS A 124 20.12 -16.09 10.31
C LYS A 124 21.43 -16.83 9.99
N ASN A 125 21.91 -16.75 8.75
CA ASN A 125 23.16 -17.39 8.35
C ASN A 125 24.35 -16.85 9.15
N ALA A 126 24.42 -15.53 9.38
CA ALA A 126 25.44 -14.92 10.22
C ALA A 126 25.40 -15.37 11.70
N ALA A 127 24.22 -15.76 12.20
CA ALA A 127 24.07 -16.28 13.56
C ALA A 127 24.45 -17.77 13.67
N ASP A 128 24.15 -18.56 12.64
CA ASP A 128 24.38 -20.01 12.61
C ASP A 128 25.82 -20.37 12.13
N GLU A 129 26.45 -19.56 11.30
CA GLU A 129 27.79 -19.77 10.73
C GLU A 129 28.80 -18.70 11.20
N HIS A 130 29.90 -19.14 11.82
CA HIS A 130 30.96 -18.22 12.27
C HIS A 130 31.96 -17.80 11.16
N GLU A 131 31.93 -18.45 10.00
CA GLU A 131 32.87 -18.21 8.89
C GLU A 131 32.13 -17.82 7.60
N GLY A 132 31.73 -16.55 7.49
CA GLY A 132 31.14 -15.99 6.26
C GLY A 132 31.12 -14.46 6.28
N ASP A 133 31.30 -13.81 5.12
CA ASP A 133 31.17 -12.34 4.99
C ASP A 133 29.70 -11.92 4.82
N HIS A 134 28.85 -12.37 5.76
CA HIS A 134 27.43 -12.02 5.79
C HIS A 134 27.21 -10.57 6.23
N GLN A 135 28.20 -9.95 6.88
CA GLN A 135 28.09 -8.60 7.40
C GLN A 135 27.95 -7.57 6.27
N HIS A 136 28.72 -7.72 5.18
CA HIS A 136 28.60 -6.83 4.04
C HIS A 136 27.22 -6.92 3.37
N GLU A 137 26.70 -8.14 3.19
CA GLU A 137 25.36 -8.40 2.64
C GLU A 137 24.25 -7.80 3.53
N ILE A 138 24.32 -7.99 4.84
CA ILE A 138 23.37 -7.42 5.82
C ILE A 138 23.36 -5.90 5.71
N VAL A 139 24.52 -5.24 5.63
CA VAL A 139 24.61 -3.78 5.52
C VAL A 139 24.01 -3.29 4.19
N ALA A 140 24.29 -3.97 3.08
CA ALA A 140 23.73 -3.63 1.78
C ALA A 140 22.20 -3.76 1.77
N LEU A 141 21.66 -4.87 2.29
CA LEU A 141 20.22 -5.11 2.35
C LEU A 141 19.50 -4.10 3.25
N ARG A 142 20.10 -3.69 4.37
CA ARG A 142 19.55 -2.62 5.22
C ARG A 142 19.49 -1.29 4.49
N HIS A 143 20.54 -0.94 3.76
CA HIS A 143 20.53 0.27 2.93
C HIS A 143 19.42 0.24 1.88
N THR A 144 19.27 -0.89 1.17
CA THR A 144 18.19 -1.09 0.19
C THR A 144 16.81 -0.93 0.84
N LEU A 145 16.60 -1.47 2.04
CA LEU A 145 15.34 -1.31 2.76
C LEU A 145 15.06 0.15 3.16
N ASP A 146 16.08 0.88 3.62
CA ASP A 146 15.97 2.31 3.94
C ASP A 146 15.63 3.14 2.69
N GLU A 147 16.20 2.79 1.54
CA GLU A 147 15.89 3.41 0.26
C GLU A 147 14.47 3.13 -0.20
N LEU A 148 14.04 1.87 -0.16
CA LEU A 148 12.67 1.48 -0.52
C LEU A 148 11.64 2.14 0.40
N ALA A 149 11.90 2.21 1.71
CA ALA A 149 11.01 2.88 2.65
C ALA A 149 10.87 4.39 2.36
N ARG A 150 11.97 5.03 1.95
CA ARG A 150 11.96 6.43 1.52
C ARG A 150 11.18 6.62 0.23
N GLU A 151 11.46 5.82 -0.81
CA GLU A 151 10.76 5.91 -2.09
C GLU A 151 9.25 5.67 -1.93
N ILE A 152 8.85 4.71 -1.08
CA ILE A 152 7.42 4.49 -0.74
C ILE A 152 6.83 5.74 -0.07
N SER A 153 7.57 6.39 0.83
CA SER A 153 7.11 7.60 1.52
C SER A 153 6.94 8.77 0.55
N ASP A 154 7.88 8.95 -0.37
CA ASP A 154 7.82 9.98 -1.41
C ASP A 154 6.61 9.76 -2.33
N VAL A 155 6.40 8.53 -2.81
CA VAL A 155 5.25 8.21 -3.68
C VAL A 155 3.91 8.29 -2.92
N LEU A 156 3.89 8.02 -1.61
CA LEU A 156 2.71 8.27 -0.77
C LEU A 156 2.42 9.76 -0.61
N GLU A 157 3.42 10.63 -0.68
CA GLU A 157 3.25 12.08 -0.70
C GLU A 157 2.66 12.54 -2.04
N ASP A 158 3.19 12.03 -3.16
CA ASP A 158 2.64 12.25 -4.50
C ASP A 158 1.16 11.85 -4.56
N LEU A 159 0.80 10.71 -3.95
CA LEU A 159 -0.60 10.27 -3.86
C LEU A 159 -1.49 11.26 -3.12
N LYS A 160 -0.98 11.88 -2.04
CA LYS A 160 -1.75 12.88 -1.28
C LYS A 160 -2.00 14.08 -2.17
N PHE A 161 -0.98 14.63 -2.80
CA PHE A 161 -1.11 15.77 -3.70
C PHE A 161 -2.08 15.49 -4.85
N GLU A 162 -1.96 14.34 -5.51
CA GLU A 162 -2.84 13.97 -6.63
C GLU A 162 -4.30 13.78 -6.19
N SER A 163 -4.55 13.43 -4.92
CA SER A 163 -5.90 13.19 -4.41
C SER A 163 -6.56 14.40 -3.74
N GLU A 164 -5.87 15.54 -3.61
CA GLU A 164 -6.39 16.74 -2.90
C GLU A 164 -7.74 17.21 -3.46
N ASP A 165 -7.87 17.27 -4.80
CA ASP A 165 -9.09 17.72 -5.47
C ASP A 165 -10.29 16.82 -5.13
N LEU A 166 -10.08 15.52 -4.96
CA LEU A 166 -11.15 14.59 -4.60
C LEU A 166 -11.66 14.82 -3.18
N TYR A 167 -10.74 15.10 -2.24
CA TYR A 167 -11.11 15.42 -0.86
C TYR A 167 -11.81 16.79 -0.77
N ALA A 168 -11.36 17.78 -1.54
CA ALA A 168 -11.99 19.10 -1.58
C ALA A 168 -13.42 19.03 -2.11
N GLN A 169 -13.63 18.32 -3.22
CA GLN A 169 -14.97 18.13 -3.82
C GLN A 169 -15.94 17.43 -2.85
N GLU A 170 -15.49 16.39 -2.14
CA GLU A 170 -16.35 15.70 -1.16
C GLU A 170 -16.76 16.62 0.00
N ALA A 171 -15.86 17.47 0.50
CA ALA A 171 -16.16 18.42 1.56
C ALA A 171 -17.19 19.47 1.12
N GLU A 172 -17.08 19.99 -0.11
CA GLU A 172 -18.05 20.92 -0.69
C GLU A 172 -19.43 20.28 -0.87
N ASP A 173 -19.46 19.03 -1.33
CA ASP A 173 -20.69 18.24 -1.48
C ASP A 173 -21.38 17.95 -0.14
N GLU A 174 -20.61 17.70 0.93
CA GLU A 174 -21.14 17.52 2.28
C GLU A 174 -21.70 18.82 2.87
N MET A 175 -21.06 19.96 2.62
CA MET A 175 -21.53 21.27 3.08
C MET A 175 -22.80 21.74 2.37
N SER A 176 -23.10 21.19 1.19
CA SER A 176 -24.24 21.55 0.36
C SER A 176 -25.49 20.68 0.62
N ARG A 177 -25.40 19.69 1.50
CA ARG A 177 -26.51 18.79 1.91
C ARG A 177 -27.18 19.24 3.20
#